data_AF-A0A968TL03-F1
#
_entry.id   AF-A0A968TL03-F1
#
_cell.length_a   1.000
_cell.length_b   1.000
_cell.length_c   1.000
_cell.angle_alpha   90.00
_cell.angle_beta   90.00
_cell.angle_gamma   90.00
#
_symmetry.space_group_name_H-M   'P 1'
#
loop_
_entity.id
_entity.type
_entity.pdbx_description
1 polymer ?
#
loop_
_entity_poly.entity_id
_entity_poly.type
_entity_poly.pdbx_seq_one_letter_code
_entity_poly.pdbx_strand_id
1 'polypeptide(L)'
;MDFGRSGFEIDEILLSQGIAAELPALRHITFILSIGTIAPDIDRLIAGFRQLDRGNSASATFSPPFLVPPAPLTPRSAFFAPRTAVSFADAIDRISAETVCPYPPGIPLLIPGEPITREAIDYLQQVIAAGGVVTGCDRSSLQVVSLS
;
A
#
# COMPACT_ATOMS: atom_id res chain seq x y z
N MET A 1 -20.67 -9.18 -3.94
CA MET A 1 -21.42 -8.65 -2.78
C MET A 1 -20.74 -7.38 -2.36
N ASP A 2 -21.48 -6.28 -2.23
CA ASP A 2 -20.95 -5.03 -1.71
C ASP A 2 -21.35 -4.91 -0.24
N PHE A 3 -20.36 -4.86 0.65
CA PHE A 3 -20.53 -4.78 2.09
C PHE A 3 -20.49 -3.33 2.59
N GLY A 4 -20.21 -2.34 1.73
CA GLY A 4 -20.07 -0.94 2.15
C GLY A 4 -18.96 -0.74 3.19
N ARG A 5 -17.97 -1.63 3.23
CA ARG A 5 -16.81 -1.64 4.14
C ARG A 5 -15.56 -1.92 3.32
N SER A 6 -14.43 -1.33 3.72
CA SER A 6 -13.13 -1.67 3.15
C SER A 6 -12.71 -3.09 3.57
N GLY A 7 -11.81 -3.71 2.82
CA GLY A 7 -11.24 -5.00 3.21
C GLY A 7 -10.46 -4.93 4.53
N PHE A 8 -9.93 -3.76 4.92
CA PHE A 8 -9.32 -3.55 6.24
C PHE A 8 -10.33 -3.69 7.36
N GLU A 9 -11.47 -3.00 7.26
CA GLU A 9 -12.53 -3.08 8.27
C GLU A 9 -13.12 -4.48 8.38
N ILE A 10 -13.29 -5.15 7.25
CA ILE A 10 -13.75 -6.54 7.21
C ILE A 10 -12.73 -7.45 7.90
N ASP A 11 -11.44 -7.28 7.63
CA ASP A 11 -10.38 -8.07 8.26
C ASP A 11 -10.33 -7.84 9.77
N GLU A 12 -10.43 -6.60 10.27
CA GLU A 12 -10.51 -6.35 11.71
C GLU A 12 -11.66 -7.12 12.39
N ILE A 13 -12.83 -7.14 11.76
CA ILE A 13 -14.00 -7.87 12.28
C ILE A 13 -13.74 -9.38 12.27
N LEU A 14 -13.28 -9.93 11.14
CA LEU A 14 -13.04 -11.36 10.98
C LEU A 14 -11.88 -11.84 11.87
N LEU A 15 -10.85 -11.02 12.06
CA LEU A 15 -9.71 -11.31 12.91
C LEU A 15 -10.14 -11.45 14.37
N SER A 16 -11.07 -10.63 14.84
CA SER A 16 -11.67 -10.76 16.18
C SER A 16 -12.41 -12.10 16.40
N GLN A 17 -12.78 -12.78 15.30
CA GLN A 17 -13.42 -14.10 15.29
C GLN A 17 -12.40 -15.23 15.01
N GLY A 18 -11.11 -14.92 14.96
CA GLY A 18 -10.03 -15.88 14.68
C GLY A 18 -9.90 -16.25 13.21
N ILE A 19 -10.38 -15.40 12.30
CA ILE A 19 -10.25 -15.56 10.84
C ILE A 19 -9.33 -14.46 10.33
N ALA A 20 -8.11 -14.81 9.94
CA ALA A 20 -7.14 -13.84 9.40
C ALA A 20 -7.18 -13.84 7.86
N ALA A 21 -7.27 -12.67 7.24
CA ALA A 21 -6.98 -12.54 5.82
C ALA A 21 -5.47 -12.49 5.57
N GLU A 22 -5.08 -12.91 4.36
CA GLU A 22 -3.69 -12.76 3.90
C GLU A 22 -3.41 -11.33 3.44
N LEU A 23 -4.35 -10.75 2.69
CA LEU A 23 -4.19 -9.44 2.08
C LEU A 23 -5.53 -8.68 2.11
N PRO A 24 -5.81 -7.95 3.20
CA PRO A 24 -6.87 -6.95 3.20
C PRO A 24 -6.45 -5.75 2.35
N ALA A 25 -7.39 -5.18 1.60
CA ALA A 25 -7.19 -3.99 0.79
C ALA A 25 -8.45 -3.13 0.73
N LEU A 26 -8.35 -1.93 0.17
CA LEU A 26 -9.46 -0.96 0.16
C LEU A 26 -10.79 -1.52 -0.38
N ARG A 27 -10.75 -2.39 -1.39
CA ARG A 27 -11.94 -2.91 -2.09
C ARG A 27 -12.03 -4.44 -2.18
N HIS A 28 -11.04 -5.13 -1.65
CA HIS A 28 -10.98 -6.58 -1.70
C HIS A 28 -10.25 -7.11 -0.48
N ILE A 29 -10.48 -8.38 -0.20
CA ILE A 29 -9.83 -9.11 0.88
C ILE A 29 -9.50 -10.49 0.33
N THR A 30 -8.26 -10.93 0.52
CA THR A 30 -7.77 -12.21 -0.01
C THR A 30 -7.48 -13.16 1.13
N PHE A 31 -7.95 -14.40 0.99
CA PHE A 31 -7.65 -15.51 1.90
C PHE A 31 -6.87 -16.58 1.15
N ILE A 32 -5.91 -17.21 1.84
CA ILE A 32 -5.20 -18.38 1.33
C ILE A 32 -5.87 -19.63 1.90
N LEU A 33 -6.34 -20.50 1.02
CA LEU A 33 -6.76 -21.85 1.37
C LEU A 33 -5.61 -22.79 1.03
N SER A 34 -5.01 -23.39 2.05
CA SER A 34 -3.81 -24.24 1.92
C SER A 34 -4.10 -25.69 2.28
N ILE A 35 -3.09 -26.56 2.22
CA ILE A 35 -3.21 -27.95 2.66
C ILE A 35 -3.59 -28.09 4.15
N GLY A 36 -3.33 -27.06 4.95
CA GLY A 36 -3.72 -27.02 6.37
C GLY A 36 -5.17 -26.56 6.60
N THR A 37 -5.87 -26.08 5.58
CA THR A 37 -7.24 -25.60 5.69
C THR A 37 -8.22 -26.77 5.73
N ILE A 38 -8.97 -26.88 6.82
CA ILE A 38 -9.99 -27.93 7.02
C ILE A 38 -11.40 -27.37 6.86
N ALA A 39 -12.40 -28.25 6.66
CA ALA A 39 -13.80 -27.84 6.48
C ALA A 39 -14.32 -26.89 7.59
N PRO A 40 -14.01 -27.10 8.89
CA PRO A 40 -14.37 -26.16 9.94
C PRO A 40 -13.84 -24.73 9.76
N ASP A 41 -12.68 -24.54 9.12
CA ASP A 41 -12.14 -23.20 8.85
C ASP A 41 -12.96 -22.49 7.79
N ILE A 42 -13.38 -23.23 6.75
CA ILE A 42 -14.25 -22.71 5.68
C ILE A 42 -15.63 -22.36 6.23
N ASP A 43 -16.19 -23.21 7.10
CA ASP A 43 -17.47 -22.94 7.75
C ASP A 43 -17.40 -21.68 8.61
N ARG A 44 -16.30 -21.49 9.35
CA ARG A 44 -16.08 -20.28 10.16
C ARG A 44 -15.96 -19.04 9.27
N LEU A 45 -15.23 -19.12 8.15
CA LEU A 45 -15.12 -18.04 7.17
C LEU A 45 -16.48 -17.65 6.62
N ILE A 46 -17.29 -18.62 6.17
CA ILE A 46 -18.65 -18.38 5.65
C ILE A 46 -19.55 -17.78 6.73
N ALA A 47 -19.49 -18.28 7.97
CA ALA A 47 -20.27 -17.76 9.08
C ALA A 47 -19.90 -16.31 9.40
N GLY A 48 -18.60 -15.99 9.43
CA GLY A 48 -18.10 -14.63 9.64
C GLY A 48 -18.63 -13.67 8.59
N PHE A 49 -18.55 -14.02 7.30
CA PHE A 49 -19.11 -13.21 6.21
C PHE A 49 -20.63 -13.02 6.29
N ARG A 50 -21.37 -14.02 6.79
CA ARG A 50 -22.83 -13.92 7.00
C ARG A 50 -23.22 -12.98 8.13
N GLN A 51 -22.32 -12.74 9.08
CA GLN A 51 -22.53 -11.84 10.21
C GLN A 51 -22.07 -10.40 9.92
N LEU A 52 -21.46 -10.16 8.75
CA LEU A 52 -21.05 -8.81 8.37
C LEU A 52 -22.28 -7.96 8.02
N ASP A 53 -22.52 -6.94 8.84
CA ASP A 53 -23.47 -5.88 8.52
C ASP A 53 -22.92 -4.95 7.45
N ARG A 54 -23.82 -4.40 6.62
CA ARG A 54 -23.46 -3.35 5.67
C ARG A 54 -22.94 -2.12 6.40
N GLY A 55 -21.73 -1.71 6.08
CA GLY A 55 -21.15 -0.44 6.51
C GLY A 55 -21.55 0.71 5.59
N ASN A 56 -21.01 1.90 5.89
CA ASN A 56 -21.17 3.11 5.09
C ASN A 56 -19.81 3.77 4.83
N SER A 57 -18.80 2.97 4.48
CA SER A 57 -17.47 3.46 4.15
C SER A 57 -17.47 4.06 2.76
N ALA A 58 -17.06 5.33 2.67
CA ALA A 58 -16.85 5.98 1.39
C ALA A 58 -15.81 5.19 0.58
N SER A 59 -16.21 4.66 -0.57
CA SER A 59 -15.33 3.93 -1.48
C SER A 59 -14.31 4.90 -2.07
N ALA A 60 -13.20 5.08 -1.37
CA ALA A 60 -12.08 5.84 -1.90
C ALA A 60 -11.33 4.96 -2.91
N THR A 61 -11.58 5.18 -4.19
CA THR A 61 -10.90 4.46 -5.28
C THR A 61 -9.57 5.13 -5.54
N PHE A 62 -8.49 4.52 -5.05
CA PHE A 62 -7.13 4.96 -5.36
C PHE A 62 -6.47 3.93 -6.27
N SER A 63 -5.93 4.41 -7.38
CA SER A 63 -5.15 3.60 -8.31
C SER A 63 -3.72 4.13 -8.29
N PRO A 64 -2.70 3.26 -8.19
CA PRO A 64 -1.33 3.70 -8.33
C PRO A 64 -1.15 4.31 -9.73
N PRO A 65 -0.23 5.29 -9.88
CA PRO A 65 0.13 5.81 -11.20
C PRO A 65 0.57 4.65 -12.11
N PHE A 66 -0.04 4.56 -13.30
CA PHE A 66 0.23 3.48 -14.26
C PHE A 66 1.50 3.75 -15.10
N LEU A 67 1.95 5.01 -15.14
CA LEU A 67 3.10 5.43 -15.93
C LEU A 67 4.32 5.58 -15.03
N VAL A 68 5.33 4.75 -15.29
CA VAL A 68 6.67 4.91 -14.71
C VAL A 68 7.50 5.74 -15.68
N PRO A 69 7.90 6.97 -15.32
CA PRO A 69 8.75 7.78 -16.18
C PRO A 69 10.13 7.14 -16.36
N PRO A 70 10.84 7.40 -17.48
CA PRO A 70 12.19 6.88 -17.69
C PRO A 70 13.12 7.28 -16.54
N ALA A 71 13.78 6.30 -15.93
CA ALA A 71 14.73 6.52 -14.84
C ALA A 71 16.05 7.13 -15.37
N PRO A 72 16.43 8.36 -14.97
CA PRO A 72 17.70 8.96 -15.39
C PRO A 72 18.93 8.27 -14.77
N LEU A 73 18.75 7.52 -13.68
CA LEU A 73 19.80 6.77 -13.01
C LEU A 73 19.41 5.30 -12.91
N THR A 74 20.41 4.42 -12.96
CA THR A 74 20.18 3.01 -12.59
C THR A 74 19.84 2.91 -11.09
N PRO A 75 19.08 1.88 -10.68
CA PRO A 75 18.79 1.66 -9.27
C PRO A 75 20.05 1.59 -8.40
N ARG A 76 21.10 0.93 -8.91
CA ARG A 76 22.39 0.83 -8.21
C ARG A 76 23.04 2.20 -8.03
N SER A 77 23.14 3.00 -9.08
CA SER A 77 23.80 4.31 -9.02
C SER A 77 23.05 5.28 -8.10
N ALA A 78 21.72 5.29 -8.15
CA ALA A 78 20.92 6.14 -7.28
C ALA A 78 20.99 5.69 -5.81
N PHE A 79 20.97 4.38 -5.55
CA PHE A 79 21.06 3.85 -4.19
C PHE A 79 22.40 4.20 -3.48
N PHE A 80 23.51 4.26 -4.23
CA PHE A 80 24.83 4.63 -3.70
C PHE A 80 25.16 6.13 -3.85
N ALA A 81 24.27 6.94 -4.42
CA ALA A 81 24.50 8.37 -4.55
C ALA A 81 24.39 9.06 -3.18
N PRO A 82 25.07 10.21 -3.00
CA PRO A 82 24.75 11.11 -1.89
C PRO A 82 23.26 11.45 -1.89
N ARG A 83 22.64 11.41 -0.72
CA ARG A 83 21.19 11.62 -0.56
C ARG A 83 20.87 12.59 0.56
N THR A 84 19.70 13.20 0.47
CA THR A 84 19.16 14.10 1.49
C THR A 84 17.69 13.82 1.72
N ALA A 85 17.24 13.95 2.97
CA ALA A 85 15.83 13.86 3.30
C ALA A 85 15.13 15.18 2.96
N VAL A 86 13.98 15.10 2.29
CA VAL A 86 13.16 16.26 1.93
C VAL A 86 11.69 15.95 2.22
N SER A 87 10.87 16.99 2.39
CA SER A 87 9.43 16.82 2.54
C SER A 87 8.81 16.21 1.27
N PHE A 88 7.61 15.64 1.37
CA PHE A 88 6.89 15.12 0.19
C PHE A 88 6.66 16.20 -0.87
N ALA A 89 6.43 17.45 -0.46
CA ALA A 89 6.25 18.56 -1.40
C ALA A 89 7.54 18.88 -2.15
N ASP A 90 8.68 18.85 -1.46
CA ASP A 90 10.00 19.15 -2.01
C ASP A 90 10.63 17.97 -2.76
N ALA A 91 10.05 16.77 -2.63
CA ALA A 91 10.48 15.57 -3.33
C ALA A 91 10.01 15.53 -4.79
N ILE A 92 8.95 16.26 -5.15
CA ILE A 92 8.39 16.26 -6.51
C ILE A 92 9.46 16.73 -7.51
N ASP A 93 9.54 16.03 -8.65
CA ASP A 93 10.52 16.24 -9.73
C ASP A 93 11.98 15.94 -9.34
N ARG A 94 12.22 15.40 -8.13
CA ARG A 94 13.54 14.90 -7.71
C ARG A 94 13.70 13.42 -8.04
N ILE A 95 14.92 12.91 -7.92
CA ILE A 95 15.22 11.50 -8.15
C ILE A 95 15.19 10.76 -6.82
N SER A 96 14.39 9.70 -6.72
CA SER A 96 14.33 8.87 -5.53
C SER A 96 15.69 8.21 -5.25
N ALA A 97 16.09 8.20 -3.98
CA ALA A 97 17.26 7.48 -3.49
C ALA A 97 16.89 6.26 -2.62
N GLU A 98 15.59 5.94 -2.50
CA GLU A 98 15.09 4.81 -1.72
C GLU A 98 13.92 4.10 -2.41
N THR A 99 13.67 2.86 -1.99
CA THR A 99 12.51 2.10 -2.46
C THR A 99 11.35 2.37 -1.51
N VAL A 100 10.24 2.89 -2.02
CA VAL A 100 9.04 3.18 -1.22
C VAL A 100 7.91 2.25 -1.62
N CYS A 101 7.37 1.51 -0.66
CA CYS A 101 6.33 0.50 -0.89
C CYS A 101 5.09 0.82 -0.04
N PRO A 102 3.98 1.28 -0.64
CA PRO A 102 2.69 1.31 0.03
C PRO A 102 2.12 -0.11 0.15
N TYR A 103 1.68 -0.46 1.34
CA TYR A 103 0.95 -1.67 1.65
C TYR A 103 -0.45 -1.35 2.17
N PRO A 104 -1.47 -2.05 1.64
CA PRO A 104 -1.45 -3.00 0.52
C PRO A 104 -1.35 -2.27 -0.84
N PRO A 105 -0.78 -2.92 -1.88
CA PRO A 105 -0.41 -4.34 -1.95
C PRO A 105 1.03 -4.66 -1.53
N GLY A 106 1.88 -3.68 -1.20
CA GLY A 106 3.27 -3.92 -0.80
C GLY A 106 4.25 -4.02 -1.96
N ILE A 107 3.87 -3.54 -3.15
CA ILE A 107 4.75 -3.42 -4.30
C ILE A 107 5.47 -2.06 -4.29
N PRO A 108 6.70 -1.96 -4.82
CA PRO A 108 7.37 -0.68 -4.97
C PRO A 108 6.53 0.31 -5.79
N LEU A 109 6.27 1.47 -5.21
CA LEU A 109 5.75 2.64 -5.91
C LEU A 109 6.87 3.51 -6.45
N LEU A 110 7.96 3.63 -5.68
CA LEU A 110 9.18 4.34 -6.06
C LEU A 110 10.35 3.38 -5.95
N ILE A 111 11.23 3.40 -6.94
CA ILE A 111 12.51 2.70 -6.97
C ILE A 111 13.63 3.75 -7.07
N PRO A 112 14.80 3.53 -6.43
CA PRO A 112 15.93 4.43 -6.59
C PRO A 112 16.24 4.69 -8.07
N GLY A 113 16.46 5.96 -8.41
CA GLY A 113 16.76 6.40 -9.77
C GLY A 113 15.55 6.83 -10.58
N GLU A 114 14.33 6.58 -10.10
CA GLU A 114 13.11 7.08 -10.71
C GLU A 114 12.81 8.54 -10.31
N PRO A 115 12.26 9.35 -11.23
CA PRO A 115 11.65 10.64 -10.89
C PRO A 115 10.45 10.45 -9.96
N ILE A 116 10.40 11.23 -8.89
CA ILE A 116 9.27 11.27 -7.96
C ILE A 116 8.21 12.19 -8.56
N THR A 117 7.09 11.62 -9.00
CA THR A 117 5.99 12.39 -9.59
C THR A 117 5.02 12.89 -8.54
N ARG A 118 4.23 13.91 -8.89
CA ARG A 118 3.13 14.40 -8.05
C ARG A 118 2.11 13.30 -7.77
N GLU A 119 1.78 12.50 -8.78
CA GLU A 119 0.81 11.41 -8.67
C GLU A 119 1.27 10.33 -7.70
N ALA A 120 2.58 10.05 -7.64
CA ALA A 120 3.14 9.12 -6.67
C ALA A 120 3.02 9.66 -5.24
N ILE A 121 3.31 10.95 -5.03
CA ILE A 121 3.15 11.60 -3.71
C ILE A 121 1.68 11.62 -3.28
N ASP A 122 0.77 12.03 -4.17
CA ASP A 122 -0.67 12.08 -3.89
C ASP A 122 -1.19 10.69 -3.53
N TYR A 123 -0.75 9.64 -4.24
CA TYR A 123 -1.11 8.26 -3.94
C TYR A 123 -0.57 7.79 -2.57
N LEU A 124 0.68 8.11 -2.21
CA LEU A 124 1.23 7.80 -0.89
C LEU A 124 0.42 8.45 0.23
N GLN A 125 0.08 9.73 0.08
CA GLN A 125 -0.70 10.46 1.07
C GLN A 125 -2.10 9.88 1.23
N GLN A 126 -2.73 9.46 0.13
CA GLN A 126 -4.02 8.78 0.15
C GLN A 126 -3.96 7.43 0.88
N VAL A 127 -2.93 6.62 0.61
CA VAL A 127 -2.71 5.33 1.30
C VAL A 127 -2.55 5.56 2.80
N ILE A 128 -1.74 6.53 3.21
CA ILE A 128 -1.53 6.87 4.63
C ILE A 128 -2.84 7.33 5.27
N ALA A 129 -3.61 8.20 4.61
CA ALA A 129 -4.89 8.70 5.10
C ALA A 129 -5.94 7.59 5.24
N ALA A 130 -5.87 6.55 4.40
CA ALA A 130 -6.75 5.39 4.45
C ALA A 130 -6.32 4.32 5.48
N GLY A 131 -5.28 4.58 6.29
CA GLY A 131 -4.77 3.62 7.28
C GLY A 131 -3.79 2.59 6.72
N GLY A 132 -3.40 2.71 5.45
CA GLY A 132 -2.36 1.90 4.84
C GLY A 132 -0.99 2.15 5.45
N VAL A 133 -0.09 1.18 5.29
CA VAL A 133 1.28 1.23 5.79
C VAL A 133 2.20 1.58 4.63
N VAL A 134 3.11 2.54 4.81
CA VAL A 134 4.16 2.82 3.81
C VAL A 134 5.50 2.41 4.41
N THR A 135 6.26 1.59 3.69
CA THR A 135 7.60 1.15 4.10
C THR A 135 8.66 1.76 3.19
N GLY A 136 9.87 1.88 3.72
CA GLY A 136 11.02 2.37 2.97
C GLY A 136 11.19 3.89 2.95
N CYS A 137 10.28 4.64 3.59
CA CYS A 137 10.45 6.07 3.87
C CYS A 137 9.93 6.44 5.27
N ASP A 138 10.19 7.67 5.70
CA ASP A 138 9.51 8.26 6.86
C ASP A 138 8.13 8.78 6.44
N ARG A 139 7.18 8.83 7.37
CA ARG A 139 5.80 9.30 7.13
C ARG A 139 5.71 10.74 6.62
N SER A 140 6.75 11.54 6.81
CA SER A 140 6.79 12.95 6.41
C SER A 140 7.90 13.32 5.43
N SER A 141 8.80 12.39 5.07
CA SER A 141 9.95 12.73 4.22
C SER A 141 10.42 11.56 3.36
N LEU A 142 10.98 11.90 2.19
CA LEU A 142 11.63 10.97 1.27
C LEU A 142 13.13 11.27 1.14
N GLN A 143 13.91 10.24 0.90
CA GLN A 143 15.31 10.36 0.49
C GLN A 143 15.41 10.60 -1.01
N VAL A 144 16.02 11.72 -1.39
CA VAL A 144 16.29 12.06 -2.79
C VAL A 144 17.78 12.13 -3.05
N VAL A 145 18.17 11.85 -4.29
CA VAL A 145 19.56 12.05 -4.73
C VAL A 145 19.92 13.53 -4.61
N SER A 146 21.04 13.80 -3.95
CA SER A 146 21.60 15.14 -3.85
C SER A 146 22.17 15.55 -5.21
N LEU A 147 21.71 16.68 -5.73
CA LEU A 147 22.30 17.28 -6.92
C LEU A 147 23.57 18.01 -6.47
N SER A 148 24.70 17.63 -7.06
CA SER A 148 25.99 18.32 -6.92
C SER A 148 26.01 19.62 -7.71
#